data_AF-F4QHF1-F1
#
_entry.id   AF-F4QHF1-F1
#
_cell.length_a   1.000
_cell.length_b   1.000
_cell.length_c   1.000
_cell.angle_alpha   90.00
_cell.angle_beta   90.00
_cell.angle_gamma   90.00
#
_symmetry.space_group_name_H-M   'P 1'
#
loop_
_entity.id
_entity.type
_entity.pdbx_description
1 polymer ?
#
loop_
_entity_poly.entity_id
_entity_poly.type
_entity_poly.pdbx_seq_one_letter_code
_entity_poly.pdbx_strand_id
1 'polypeptide(L)'
;MLQKAGLAVFLATFVATASWAADGPFGIGMGSRLQTLKLEHDAPISSSGTVQVYAVIPPKPYYLFEGYLVDLTPKDGVCELTAIGQILADDPDGKKVRAMFENVKSGVTQTYGPAASVVDELESSSRLTQRQQFAESLYSHERTLSAKWELTGQAAQVKEIFLFASSPDSRNTKVFLSYEFENNDQCEAGKTVVGHNNQAAPVPAGDGAFGIGMGTKLKDLELRFEEPITRVDGLDAYAVAVPTPNAQFEDYIVKLTQQTGACQVVGFGNKQVNDLDGAKVSTVYFALKSALTKKYGSPSEIEEGLESYASLTARNQFAASLEKDQRELSSTWTFSDAASQYAQIWLYATSPDGRDTHVNLVYDFKNYNQCKGGKASGSDASGL
;
A
#
# COMPACT_ATOMS: atom_id res chain seq x y z
N MET A 1 -58.99 28.53 61.53
CA MET A 1 -57.58 28.13 61.39
C MET A 1 -57.51 27.08 60.28
N LEU A 2 -57.07 27.45 59.08
CA LEU A 2 -56.90 26.55 57.93
C LEU A 2 -55.41 26.50 57.57
N GLN A 3 -54.77 25.37 57.81
CA GLN A 3 -53.38 25.09 57.42
C GLN A 3 -53.37 24.66 55.94
N LYS A 4 -52.65 25.43 55.11
CA LYS A 4 -52.40 25.09 53.71
C LYS A 4 -51.24 24.08 53.63
N ALA A 5 -51.50 22.93 53.02
CA ALA A 5 -50.48 21.96 52.64
C ALA A 5 -49.72 22.48 51.40
N GLY A 6 -48.40 22.59 51.50
CA GLY A 6 -47.52 22.91 50.37
C GLY A 6 -47.09 21.62 49.66
N LEU A 7 -47.41 21.52 48.38
CA LEU A 7 -46.97 20.45 47.49
C LEU A 7 -45.62 20.87 46.86
N ALA A 8 -44.54 20.18 47.23
CA ALA A 8 -43.22 20.36 46.61
C ALA A 8 -43.14 19.50 45.34
N VAL A 9 -43.08 20.14 44.17
CA VAL A 9 -42.84 19.47 42.89
C VAL A 9 -41.33 19.33 42.72
N PHE A 10 -40.81 18.10 42.84
CA PHE A 10 -39.45 17.75 42.43
C PHE A 10 -39.43 17.62 40.91
N LEU A 11 -38.85 18.62 40.23
CA LEU A 11 -38.57 18.57 38.81
C LEU A 11 -37.31 17.70 38.61
N ALA A 12 -37.49 16.41 38.31
CA ALA A 12 -36.40 15.53 37.92
C ALA A 12 -35.97 15.86 36.48
N THR A 13 -34.93 16.67 36.34
CA THR A 13 -34.21 16.87 35.08
C THR A 13 -33.49 15.58 34.70
N PHE A 14 -34.15 14.75 33.90
CA PHE A 14 -33.49 13.68 33.15
C PHE A 14 -32.57 14.33 32.11
N VAL A 15 -31.28 14.44 32.43
CA VAL A 15 -30.25 14.66 31.42
C VAL A 15 -30.16 13.37 30.61
N ALA A 16 -30.79 13.36 29.45
CA ALA A 16 -30.59 12.30 28.47
C ALA A 16 -29.15 12.39 27.96
N THR A 17 -28.23 11.67 28.61
CA THR A 17 -26.91 11.41 28.05
C THR A 17 -27.13 10.57 26.80
N ALA A 18 -27.01 11.20 25.64
CA ALA A 18 -27.26 10.55 24.39
C ALA A 18 -26.22 9.43 24.19
N SER A 19 -26.68 8.19 24.21
CA SER A 19 -25.88 6.96 24.14
C SER A 19 -25.38 6.68 22.71
N TRP A 20 -24.74 7.67 22.07
CA TRP A 20 -24.18 7.54 20.72
C TRP A 20 -22.91 6.67 20.67
N ALA A 21 -22.34 6.34 21.84
CA ALA A 21 -21.08 5.61 21.94
C ALA A 21 -21.20 4.07 21.84
N ALA A 22 -22.41 3.52 21.67
CA ALA A 22 -22.58 2.06 21.70
C ALA A 22 -22.19 1.35 20.38
N ASP A 23 -22.26 2.04 19.23
CA ASP A 23 -22.14 1.37 17.91
C ASP A 23 -20.82 1.69 17.15
N GLY A 24 -19.90 2.51 17.67
CA GLY A 24 -18.66 2.90 16.97
C GLY A 24 -18.85 3.80 15.73
N PRO A 25 -17.75 4.20 15.05
CA PRO A 25 -17.78 5.06 13.87
C PRO A 25 -18.60 4.42 12.74
N PHE A 26 -19.46 5.22 12.09
CA PHE A 26 -20.41 4.79 11.06
C PHE A 26 -21.33 3.62 11.46
N GLY A 27 -21.46 3.33 12.77
CA GLY A 27 -22.22 2.20 13.28
C GLY A 27 -21.49 0.86 13.21
N ILE A 28 -20.16 0.86 13.03
CA ILE A 28 -19.30 -0.32 13.14
C ILE A 28 -18.44 -0.17 14.39
N GLY A 29 -18.66 -1.06 15.36
CA GLY A 29 -17.94 -1.07 16.63
C GLY A 29 -16.70 -1.97 16.60
N MET A 30 -15.80 -1.70 17.54
CA MET A 30 -14.66 -2.57 17.83
C MET A 30 -15.13 -4.02 18.07
N GLY A 31 -14.47 -4.97 17.41
CA GLY A 31 -14.75 -6.40 17.55
C GLY A 31 -16.00 -6.90 16.83
N SER A 32 -16.64 -6.06 15.99
CA SER A 32 -17.71 -6.49 15.10
C SER A 32 -17.28 -7.71 14.30
N ARG A 33 -18.16 -8.71 14.17
CA ARG A 33 -17.84 -9.98 13.50
C ARG A 33 -18.19 -9.89 12.02
N LEU A 34 -17.46 -10.62 11.17
CA LEU A 34 -17.70 -10.64 9.73
C LEU A 34 -19.17 -10.91 9.38
N GLN A 35 -19.82 -11.83 10.10
CA GLN A 35 -21.22 -12.21 9.87
C GLN A 35 -22.23 -11.10 10.23
N THR A 36 -21.81 -10.10 11.02
CA THR A 36 -22.65 -8.95 11.40
C THR A 36 -22.48 -7.77 10.46
N LEU A 37 -21.49 -7.81 9.58
CA LEU A 37 -21.20 -6.75 8.62
C LEU A 37 -21.98 -6.98 7.33
N LYS A 38 -22.39 -5.89 6.69
CA LYS A 38 -22.89 -5.92 5.33
C LYS A 38 -21.70 -5.71 4.39
N LEU A 39 -21.31 -6.75 3.67
CA LEU A 39 -20.17 -6.70 2.75
C LEU A 39 -20.60 -6.15 1.37
N GLU A 40 -19.69 -5.44 0.70
CA GLU A 40 -19.87 -5.13 -0.73
C GLU A 40 -19.58 -6.36 -1.61
N HIS A 41 -18.63 -7.20 -1.16
CA HIS A 41 -18.21 -8.44 -1.80
C HIS A 41 -18.01 -9.55 -0.75
N ASP A 42 -18.28 -10.80 -1.11
CA ASP A 42 -18.21 -11.93 -0.17
C ASP A 42 -16.77 -12.31 0.21
N ALA A 43 -15.79 -11.96 -0.63
CA ALA A 43 -14.37 -12.24 -0.42
C ALA A 43 -13.62 -11.01 0.15
N PRO A 44 -12.56 -11.21 0.95
CA PRO A 44 -11.71 -10.13 1.39
C PRO A 44 -11.00 -9.49 0.20
N ILE A 45 -10.83 -8.16 0.23
CA ILE A 45 -10.08 -7.43 -0.80
C ILE A 45 -8.57 -7.59 -0.62
N SER A 46 -8.11 -7.93 0.58
CA SER A 46 -6.73 -8.31 0.86
C SER A 46 -6.62 -9.07 2.18
N SER A 47 -5.50 -9.77 2.38
CA SER A 47 -5.22 -10.47 3.64
C SER A 47 -3.73 -10.43 3.96
N SER A 48 -3.39 -10.24 5.23
CA SER A 48 -2.03 -10.33 5.76
C SER A 48 -2.03 -11.15 7.04
N GLY A 49 -1.48 -12.36 6.98
CA GLY A 49 -1.58 -13.33 8.07
C GLY A 49 -3.04 -13.66 8.39
N THR A 50 -3.46 -13.36 9.63
CA THR A 50 -4.84 -13.58 10.08
C THR A 50 -5.75 -12.35 9.92
N VAL A 51 -5.18 -11.20 9.55
CA VAL A 51 -5.96 -9.99 9.25
C VAL A 51 -6.47 -10.06 7.83
N GLN A 52 -7.75 -9.79 7.68
CA GLN A 52 -8.47 -9.71 6.41
C GLN A 52 -9.08 -8.33 6.28
N VAL A 53 -8.97 -7.75 5.09
CA VAL A 53 -9.56 -6.45 4.76
C VAL A 53 -10.80 -6.69 3.91
N TYR A 54 -11.93 -6.11 4.30
CA TYR A 54 -13.19 -6.20 3.55
C TYR A 54 -13.73 -4.82 3.20
N ALA A 55 -14.29 -4.70 1.98
CA ALA A 55 -15.15 -3.58 1.63
C ALA A 55 -16.55 -3.79 2.22
N VAL A 56 -17.09 -2.78 2.91
CA VAL A 56 -18.34 -2.88 3.67
C VAL A 56 -19.26 -1.71 3.43
N ILE A 57 -20.57 -1.96 3.61
CA ILE A 57 -21.60 -0.95 3.63
C ILE A 57 -21.98 -0.70 5.09
N PRO A 58 -21.51 0.40 5.72
CA PRO A 58 -21.77 0.62 7.14
C PRO A 58 -23.24 0.96 7.40
N PRO A 59 -23.75 0.73 8.62
CA PRO A 59 -25.14 1.08 8.97
C PRO A 59 -25.46 2.58 8.89
N LYS A 60 -24.48 3.44 9.15
CA LYS A 60 -24.63 4.91 9.15
C LYS A 60 -23.60 5.53 8.19
N PRO A 61 -23.71 5.31 6.87
CA PRO A 61 -22.78 5.89 5.91
C PRO A 61 -22.90 7.41 5.90
N TYR A 62 -21.79 8.09 5.62
CA TYR A 62 -21.75 9.53 5.48
C TYR A 62 -21.47 9.93 4.04
N TYR A 63 -22.19 10.96 3.57
CA TYR A 63 -22.25 11.33 2.15
C TYR A 63 -20.92 11.80 1.56
N LEU A 64 -19.93 12.15 2.38
CA LEU A 64 -18.60 12.55 1.92
C LEU A 64 -17.72 11.37 1.53
N PHE A 65 -18.06 10.15 1.94
CA PHE A 65 -17.25 8.96 1.66
C PHE A 65 -17.99 8.04 0.68
N GLU A 66 -17.23 7.48 -0.27
CA GLU A 66 -17.73 6.60 -1.33
C GLU A 66 -17.50 5.12 -1.04
N GLY A 67 -16.60 4.79 -0.10
CA GLY A 67 -16.31 3.41 0.27
C GLY A 67 -15.81 3.30 1.71
N TYR A 68 -15.91 2.10 2.27
CA TYR A 68 -15.49 1.80 3.63
C TYR A 68 -14.77 0.45 3.65
N LEU A 69 -13.62 0.43 4.29
CA LEU A 69 -12.82 -0.76 4.54
C LEU A 69 -12.81 -1.06 6.03
N VAL A 70 -12.76 -2.34 6.37
CA VAL A 70 -12.46 -2.79 7.72
C VAL A 70 -11.36 -3.82 7.72
N ASP A 71 -10.44 -3.68 8.66
CA ASP A 71 -9.47 -4.73 9.00
C ASP A 71 -10.07 -5.54 10.14
N LEU A 72 -10.09 -6.86 9.99
CA LEU A 72 -10.58 -7.76 11.03
C LEU A 72 -9.81 -9.07 11.06
N THR A 73 -9.78 -9.71 12.23
CA THR A 73 -9.40 -11.13 12.36
C THR A 73 -10.62 -11.97 12.72
N PRO A 74 -10.65 -13.27 12.39
CA PRO A 74 -11.71 -14.16 12.86
C PRO A 74 -11.84 -14.20 14.39
N LYS A 75 -10.72 -13.99 15.10
CA LYS A 75 -10.64 -14.08 16.56
C LYS A 75 -11.11 -12.80 17.24
N ASP A 76 -10.63 -11.65 16.79
CA ASP A 76 -10.77 -10.37 17.49
C ASP A 76 -11.84 -9.47 16.87
N GLY A 77 -12.32 -9.78 15.65
CA GLY A 77 -13.29 -8.97 14.91
C GLY A 77 -12.65 -7.72 14.32
N VAL A 78 -13.47 -6.72 13.98
CA VAL A 78 -13.02 -5.44 13.41
C VAL A 78 -12.10 -4.72 14.38
N CYS A 79 -10.97 -4.23 13.87
CA CYS A 79 -9.96 -3.52 14.64
C CYS A 79 -9.41 -2.26 13.96
N GLU A 80 -9.76 -2.06 12.70
CA GLU A 80 -9.63 -0.76 12.04
C GLU A 80 -10.83 -0.54 11.11
N LEU A 81 -11.24 0.71 10.96
CA LEU A 81 -12.17 1.13 9.94
C LEU A 81 -11.58 2.30 9.17
N THR A 82 -11.57 2.22 7.84
CA THR A 82 -11.14 3.30 6.95
C THR A 82 -12.28 3.73 6.03
N ALA A 83 -12.67 5.00 6.11
CA ALA A 83 -13.60 5.63 5.17
C ALA A 83 -12.83 6.33 4.04
N ILE A 84 -13.20 6.06 2.79
CA ILE A 84 -12.55 6.55 1.58
C ILE A 84 -13.38 7.69 0.99
N GLY A 85 -12.81 8.89 0.93
CA GLY A 85 -13.46 10.07 0.39
C GLY A 85 -13.60 9.99 -1.13
N GLN A 86 -14.65 10.64 -1.65
CA GLN A 86 -14.84 10.79 -3.10
C GLN A 86 -13.63 11.43 -3.78
N ILE A 87 -13.33 11.00 -5.01
CA ILE A 87 -12.34 11.66 -5.85
C ILE A 87 -12.86 13.05 -6.25
N LEU A 88 -12.14 14.08 -5.83
CA LEU A 88 -12.39 15.47 -6.17
C LEU A 88 -11.65 15.79 -7.46
N ALA A 89 -12.35 15.66 -8.58
CA ALA A 89 -11.77 15.91 -9.89
C ALA A 89 -11.40 17.38 -10.10
N ASP A 90 -10.32 17.65 -10.86
CA ASP A 90 -9.85 18.99 -11.21
C ASP A 90 -9.63 19.90 -9.98
N ASP A 91 -8.79 19.43 -9.07
CA ASP A 91 -8.35 20.10 -7.84
C ASP A 91 -6.82 20.30 -7.77
N PRO A 92 -6.13 20.73 -8.85
CA PRO A 92 -4.67 20.87 -8.84
C PRO A 92 -4.16 21.82 -7.76
N ASP A 93 -4.98 22.81 -7.37
CA ASP A 93 -4.67 23.77 -6.31
C ASP A 93 -5.04 23.31 -4.89
N GLY A 94 -5.71 22.16 -4.75
CA GLY A 94 -6.14 21.58 -3.48
C GLY A 94 -7.29 22.29 -2.78
N LYS A 95 -7.99 23.23 -3.44
CA LYS A 95 -9.05 24.00 -2.79
C LYS A 95 -10.22 23.11 -2.36
N LYS A 96 -10.62 22.13 -3.19
CA LYS A 96 -11.73 21.22 -2.90
C LYS A 96 -11.34 20.29 -1.76
N VAL A 97 -10.15 19.67 -1.80
CA VAL A 97 -9.72 18.74 -0.75
C VAL A 97 -9.51 19.42 0.59
N ARG A 98 -8.96 20.64 0.63
CA ARG A 98 -8.84 21.39 1.89
C ARG A 98 -10.21 21.71 2.49
N ALA A 99 -11.18 22.08 1.67
CA ALA A 99 -12.54 22.32 2.16
C ALA A 99 -13.21 21.05 2.69
N MET A 100 -13.02 19.92 2.00
CA MET A 100 -13.51 18.61 2.46
C MET A 100 -12.82 18.16 3.75
N PHE A 101 -11.49 18.31 3.82
CA PHE A 101 -10.68 18.02 5.00
C PHE A 101 -11.16 18.81 6.22
N GLU A 102 -11.36 20.12 6.10
CA GLU A 102 -11.86 20.94 7.20
C GLU A 102 -13.28 20.54 7.64
N ASN A 103 -14.15 20.16 6.70
CA ASN A 103 -15.49 19.67 7.01
C ASN A 103 -15.44 18.36 7.82
N VAL A 104 -14.66 17.38 7.34
CA VAL A 104 -14.49 16.10 8.06
C VAL A 104 -13.84 16.32 9.42
N LYS A 105 -12.76 17.10 9.49
CA LYS A 105 -12.07 17.45 10.74
C LYS A 105 -13.01 18.09 11.75
N SER A 106 -13.87 19.00 11.32
CA SER A 106 -14.88 19.65 12.18
C SER A 106 -15.86 18.62 12.75
N GLY A 107 -16.37 17.71 11.93
CA GLY A 107 -17.28 16.64 12.38
C GLY A 107 -16.64 15.67 13.38
N VAL A 108 -15.39 15.26 13.13
CA VAL A 108 -14.62 14.45 14.08
C VAL A 108 -14.39 15.24 15.37
N THR A 109 -14.03 16.52 15.27
CA THR A 109 -13.78 17.39 16.42
C THR A 109 -15.01 17.57 17.30
N GLN A 110 -16.20 17.68 16.69
CA GLN A 110 -17.46 17.77 17.42
C GLN A 110 -17.75 16.51 18.24
N THR A 111 -17.29 15.34 17.76
CA THR A 111 -17.57 14.04 18.37
C THR A 111 -16.52 13.64 19.40
N TYR A 112 -15.24 13.85 19.08
CA TYR A 112 -14.09 13.33 19.84
C TYR A 112 -13.24 14.42 20.50
N GLY A 113 -13.58 15.69 20.31
CA GLY A 113 -12.77 16.82 20.78
C GLY A 113 -11.67 17.22 19.80
N PRO A 114 -10.85 18.24 20.14
CA PRO A 114 -9.84 18.77 19.23
C PRO A 114 -8.78 17.73 18.86
N ALA A 115 -8.26 17.83 17.63
CA ALA A 115 -7.13 17.03 17.17
C ALA A 115 -5.90 17.30 18.04
N ALA A 116 -5.12 16.24 18.33
CA ALA A 116 -3.84 16.32 19.00
C ALA A 116 -2.79 17.03 18.10
N SER A 117 -2.87 16.80 16.79
CA SER A 117 -2.03 17.48 15.81
C SER A 117 -2.77 17.74 14.49
N VAL A 118 -2.39 18.80 13.80
CA VAL A 118 -2.81 19.13 12.44
C VAL A 118 -1.58 19.59 11.67
N VAL A 119 -1.32 18.99 10.51
CA VAL A 119 -0.15 19.24 9.66
C VAL A 119 -0.65 19.61 8.27
N ASP A 120 -0.15 20.73 7.74
CA ASP A 120 -0.23 21.08 6.31
C ASP A 120 1.14 21.62 5.90
N GLU A 121 2.04 20.70 5.57
CA GLU A 121 3.45 21.01 5.36
C GLU A 121 3.92 20.49 4.02
N LEU A 122 4.59 21.36 3.28
CA LEU A 122 5.39 21.00 2.12
C LEU A 122 6.82 20.76 2.59
N GLU A 123 7.42 19.68 2.13
CA GLU A 123 8.82 19.38 2.43
C GLU A 123 9.72 20.54 2.00
N SER A 124 10.68 20.88 2.85
CA SER A 124 11.54 22.04 2.65
C SER A 124 12.41 21.95 1.37
N SER A 125 12.66 20.74 0.88
CA SER A 125 13.37 20.45 -0.38
C SER A 125 12.47 20.44 -1.62
N SER A 126 11.15 20.52 -1.45
CA SER A 126 10.19 20.42 -2.54
C SER A 126 10.36 21.55 -3.55
N ARG A 127 10.28 21.19 -4.84
CA ARG A 127 10.20 22.18 -5.93
C ARG A 127 8.77 22.54 -6.30
N LEU A 128 7.79 21.79 -5.77
CA LEU A 128 6.35 21.92 -6.03
C LEU A 128 5.73 23.03 -5.17
N THR A 129 6.32 24.21 -5.24
CA THR A 129 6.01 25.36 -4.38
C THR A 129 4.84 26.19 -4.89
N GLN A 130 4.42 26.01 -6.15
CA GLN A 130 3.32 26.78 -6.71
C GLN A 130 1.99 26.24 -6.22
N ARG A 131 1.01 27.13 -6.06
CA ARG A 131 -0.33 26.76 -5.57
C ARG A 131 -0.95 25.66 -6.42
N GLN A 132 -0.82 25.72 -7.75
CA GLN A 132 -1.39 24.75 -8.69
C GLN A 132 -0.69 23.38 -8.69
N GLN A 133 0.39 23.23 -7.92
CA GLN A 133 1.11 21.96 -7.75
C GLN A 133 0.73 21.27 -6.45
N PHE A 134 -0.36 21.68 -5.79
CA PHE A 134 -0.76 21.10 -4.52
C PHE A 134 -1.10 19.61 -4.66
N ALA A 135 -1.94 19.25 -5.64
CA ALA A 135 -2.30 17.85 -5.89
C ALA A 135 -1.06 17.03 -6.30
N GLU A 136 -0.21 17.59 -7.17
CA GLU A 136 1.07 16.98 -7.52
C GLU A 136 1.97 16.77 -6.29
N SER A 137 2.03 17.72 -5.37
CA SER A 137 2.83 17.58 -4.14
C SER A 137 2.27 16.51 -3.19
N LEU A 138 0.96 16.28 -3.17
CA LEU A 138 0.36 15.16 -2.45
C LEU A 138 0.61 13.82 -3.17
N TYR A 139 0.54 13.81 -4.51
CA TYR A 139 0.78 12.63 -5.34
C TYR A 139 2.22 12.13 -5.21
N SER A 140 3.19 13.05 -5.25
CA SER A 140 4.61 12.75 -5.08
C SER A 140 5.04 12.64 -3.62
N HIS A 141 4.10 12.65 -2.66
CA HIS A 141 4.36 12.58 -1.23
C HIS A 141 5.28 13.68 -0.66
N GLU A 142 5.45 14.80 -1.37
CA GLU A 142 6.25 15.96 -0.93
C GLU A 142 5.45 16.91 -0.02
N ARG A 143 4.12 16.74 0.05
CA ARG A 143 3.24 17.47 0.96
C ARG A 143 2.47 16.49 1.84
N THR A 144 2.34 16.87 3.11
CA THR A 144 1.43 16.21 4.06
C THR A 144 0.32 17.16 4.45
N LEU A 145 -0.94 16.75 4.27
CA LEU A 145 -2.11 17.38 4.88
C LEU A 145 -2.83 16.33 5.74
N SER A 146 -2.73 16.45 7.06
CA SER A 146 -3.29 15.46 7.99
C SER A 146 -3.73 16.06 9.33
N ALA A 147 -4.60 15.35 10.04
CA ALA A 147 -4.99 15.62 11.41
C ALA A 147 -5.08 14.30 12.19
N LYS A 148 -4.60 14.32 13.43
CA LYS A 148 -4.52 13.14 14.30
C LYS A 148 -5.24 13.39 15.61
N TRP A 149 -6.03 12.43 16.07
CA TRP A 149 -6.58 12.39 17.43
C TRP A 149 -6.02 11.18 18.15
N GLU A 150 -5.43 11.42 19.32
CA GLU A 150 -4.99 10.37 20.23
C GLU A 150 -5.99 10.33 21.38
N LEU A 151 -6.75 9.24 21.46
CA LEU A 151 -7.81 9.10 22.45
C LEU A 151 -7.27 8.28 23.62
N THR A 152 -7.66 8.65 24.84
CA THR A 152 -7.25 7.93 26.04
C THR A 152 -8.48 7.49 26.84
N GLY A 153 -8.47 6.23 27.25
CA GLY A 153 -9.45 5.66 28.17
C GLY A 153 -10.43 4.68 27.52
N GLN A 154 -10.80 3.64 28.28
CA GLN A 154 -11.61 2.50 27.82
C GLN A 154 -13.01 2.86 27.26
N ALA A 155 -13.51 4.07 27.52
CA ALA A 155 -14.83 4.50 27.05
C ALA A 155 -14.87 4.84 25.55
N ALA A 156 -13.72 5.10 24.91
CA ALA A 156 -13.70 5.57 23.53
C ALA A 156 -13.81 4.45 22.49
N GLN A 157 -13.44 3.19 22.83
CA GLN A 157 -13.22 2.03 21.93
C GLN A 157 -12.24 2.26 20.76
N VAL A 158 -12.08 3.51 20.33
CA VAL A 158 -11.15 4.06 19.35
C VAL A 158 -9.92 4.54 20.11
N LYS A 159 -8.75 4.04 19.70
CA LYS A 159 -7.43 4.41 20.19
C LYS A 159 -6.90 5.64 19.45
N GLU A 160 -7.06 5.66 18.13
CA GLU A 160 -6.55 6.71 17.26
C GLU A 160 -7.52 7.03 16.11
N ILE A 161 -7.58 8.29 15.72
CA ILE A 161 -8.26 8.73 14.50
C ILE A 161 -7.24 9.46 13.64
N PHE A 162 -7.16 9.10 12.36
CA PHE A 162 -6.27 9.75 11.41
C PHE A 162 -7.05 10.20 10.18
N LEU A 163 -7.03 11.50 9.93
CA LEU A 163 -7.59 12.12 8.73
C LEU A 163 -6.45 12.61 7.87
N PHE A 164 -6.37 12.20 6.61
CA PHE A 164 -5.33 12.69 5.70
C PHE A 164 -5.85 12.89 4.29
N ALA A 165 -5.21 13.81 3.57
CA ALA A 165 -5.43 14.01 2.14
C ALA A 165 -4.40 13.23 1.31
N SER A 166 -4.83 12.78 0.14
CA SER A 166 -4.00 12.09 -0.84
C SER A 166 -4.40 12.51 -2.25
N SER A 167 -3.55 12.24 -3.22
CA SER A 167 -3.82 12.53 -4.62
C SER A 167 -3.55 11.28 -5.46
N PRO A 168 -4.53 10.71 -6.18
CA PRO A 168 -4.27 9.63 -7.14
C PRO A 168 -3.46 10.07 -8.36
N ASP A 169 -3.44 11.35 -8.70
CA ASP A 169 -2.63 11.94 -9.77
C ASP A 169 -2.37 13.44 -9.50
N SER A 170 -1.76 14.15 -10.44
CA SER A 170 -1.40 15.58 -10.29
C SER A 170 -2.58 16.57 -10.35
N ARG A 171 -3.81 16.10 -10.56
CA ARG A 171 -5.00 16.96 -10.75
C ARG A 171 -6.20 16.58 -9.89
N ASN A 172 -6.24 15.37 -9.34
CA ASN A 172 -7.39 14.86 -8.61
C ASN A 172 -6.98 14.53 -7.18
N THR A 173 -7.81 14.88 -6.21
CA THR A 173 -7.49 14.75 -4.78
C THR A 173 -8.59 13.97 -4.04
N LYS A 174 -8.29 13.46 -2.85
CA LYS A 174 -9.28 12.84 -1.96
C LYS A 174 -8.81 12.89 -0.50
N VAL A 175 -9.72 12.56 0.42
CA VAL A 175 -9.40 12.38 1.84
C VAL A 175 -9.65 10.94 2.27
N PHE A 176 -8.96 10.51 3.31
CA PHE A 176 -9.20 9.26 4.00
C PHE A 176 -9.36 9.54 5.49
N LEU A 177 -10.26 8.81 6.14
CA LEU A 177 -10.47 8.89 7.58
C LEU A 177 -10.41 7.49 8.16
N SER A 178 -9.37 7.20 8.93
CA SER A 178 -9.23 5.92 9.64
C SER A 178 -9.53 6.06 11.12
N TYR A 179 -10.07 4.99 11.68
CA TYR A 179 -10.34 4.78 13.09
C TYR A 179 -9.63 3.50 13.51
N GLU A 180 -8.57 3.64 14.28
CA GLU A 180 -7.87 2.51 14.91
C GLU A 180 -8.56 2.21 16.24
N PHE A 181 -9.01 0.97 16.43
CA PHE A 181 -9.65 0.55 17.67
C PHE A 181 -8.64 0.07 18.72
N GLU A 182 -9.05 0.02 19.99
CA GLU A 182 -8.20 -0.45 21.10
C GLU A 182 -7.76 -1.91 20.94
N ASN A 183 -8.43 -2.71 20.11
CA ASN A 183 -8.04 -4.07 19.79
C ASN A 183 -7.07 -4.18 18.57
N ASN A 184 -6.58 -3.07 18.03
CA ASN A 184 -5.71 -3.07 16.85
C ASN A 184 -4.38 -3.79 17.11
N ASP A 185 -3.73 -3.57 18.25
CA ASP A 185 -2.48 -4.26 18.60
C ASP A 185 -2.62 -5.81 18.56
N GLN A 186 -3.80 -6.35 18.91
CA GLN A 186 -4.11 -7.78 18.83
C GLN A 186 -4.26 -8.25 17.39
N CYS A 187 -4.85 -7.41 16.53
CA CYS A 187 -4.91 -7.66 15.09
C CYS A 187 -3.52 -7.61 14.45
N GLU A 188 -2.72 -6.59 14.76
CA GLU A 188 -1.34 -6.45 14.27
C GLU A 188 -0.46 -7.63 14.68
N ALA A 189 -0.64 -8.15 15.90
CA ALA A 189 0.06 -9.38 16.32
C ALA A 189 -0.36 -10.61 15.50
N GLY A 190 -1.55 -10.58 14.92
CA GLY A 190 -2.07 -11.58 13.98
C GLY A 190 -1.70 -11.31 12.52
N LYS A 191 -1.24 -10.09 12.18
CA LYS A 191 -0.54 -9.88 10.91
C LYS A 191 0.73 -10.71 10.98
N THR A 192 1.03 -11.41 9.90
CA THR A 192 2.40 -11.83 9.71
C THR A 192 3.22 -10.56 9.60
N VAL A 193 3.88 -10.17 10.70
CA VAL A 193 5.25 -9.67 10.58
C VAL A 193 5.87 -10.63 9.58
N VAL A 194 6.43 -10.15 8.48
CA VAL A 194 7.22 -11.02 7.60
C VAL A 194 8.52 -11.39 8.32
N GLY A 195 8.40 -11.95 9.53
CA GLY A 195 9.24 -13.00 10.05
C GLY A 195 8.73 -14.30 9.46
N HIS A 196 9.43 -14.71 8.40
CA HIS A 196 9.47 -16.06 7.86
C HIS A 196 8.82 -17.15 8.73
N ASN A 197 7.67 -17.69 8.32
CA ASN A 197 7.34 -19.09 8.57
C ASN A 197 6.32 -19.58 7.55
N ASN A 198 6.86 -20.27 6.53
CA ASN A 198 6.15 -20.95 5.46
C ASN A 198 5.50 -22.23 5.99
N GLN A 199 4.17 -22.32 5.99
CA GLN A 199 3.46 -23.60 5.81
C GLN A 199 2.23 -23.39 4.94
N ALA A 200 2.47 -23.13 3.65
CA ALA A 200 1.54 -23.45 2.58
C ALA A 200 1.77 -24.91 2.12
N ALA A 201 0.73 -25.56 1.60
CA ALA A 201 0.82 -26.91 1.05
C ALA A 201 1.93 -27.01 -0.01
N PRO A 202 2.62 -28.16 -0.13
CA PRO A 202 3.77 -28.28 -1.01
C PRO A 202 3.32 -28.28 -2.48
N VAL A 203 3.45 -27.12 -3.14
CA VAL A 203 3.64 -27.06 -4.58
C VAL A 203 4.98 -27.74 -4.87
N PRO A 204 5.11 -28.61 -5.89
CA PRO A 204 6.37 -29.30 -6.19
C PRO A 204 7.51 -28.28 -6.30
N ALA A 205 8.54 -28.47 -5.47
CA ALA A 205 9.74 -27.66 -5.47
C ALA A 205 10.44 -27.76 -6.84
N GLY A 206 10.14 -26.80 -7.72
CA GLY A 206 10.96 -26.49 -8.88
C GLY A 206 11.79 -25.25 -8.58
N ASP A 207 13.01 -25.18 -9.14
CA ASP A 207 13.97 -24.07 -9.06
C ASP A 207 13.50 -22.74 -9.72
N GLY A 208 12.18 -22.48 -9.74
CA GLY A 208 11.53 -21.32 -10.33
C GLY A 208 11.71 -20.02 -9.53
N ALA A 209 11.36 -18.89 -10.16
CA ALA A 209 11.40 -17.56 -9.56
C ALA A 209 10.43 -17.49 -8.38
N PHE A 210 10.96 -17.46 -7.15
CA PHE A 210 10.18 -17.54 -5.92
C PHE A 210 9.27 -18.79 -5.84
N GLY A 211 9.67 -19.88 -6.50
CA GLY A 211 8.88 -21.12 -6.61
C GLY A 211 7.88 -21.14 -7.77
N ILE A 212 7.83 -20.09 -8.60
CA ILE A 212 6.99 -20.03 -9.81
C ILE A 212 7.86 -20.37 -11.03
N GLY A 213 7.43 -21.35 -11.81
CA GLY A 213 8.13 -21.80 -13.01
C GLY A 213 7.60 -21.20 -14.31
N MET A 214 8.38 -21.32 -15.37
CA MET A 214 7.94 -20.96 -16.72
C MET A 214 6.67 -21.72 -17.09
N GLY A 215 5.63 -20.97 -17.50
CA GLY A 215 4.37 -21.55 -17.97
C GLY A 215 3.40 -22.01 -16.88
N THR A 216 3.67 -21.76 -15.60
CA THR A 216 2.70 -21.96 -14.50
C THR A 216 1.36 -21.31 -14.86
N LYS A 217 0.25 -22.06 -14.77
CA LYS A 217 -1.06 -21.56 -15.19
C LYS A 217 -1.69 -20.70 -14.11
N LEU A 218 -2.57 -19.77 -14.51
CA LEU A 218 -3.26 -18.85 -13.58
C LEU A 218 -3.95 -19.59 -12.42
N LYS A 219 -4.62 -20.71 -12.72
CA LYS A 219 -5.30 -21.55 -11.71
C LYS A 219 -4.37 -22.20 -10.67
N ASP A 220 -3.07 -22.25 -10.97
CA ASP A 220 -2.05 -22.85 -10.10
C ASP A 220 -1.31 -21.77 -9.29
N LEU A 221 -1.73 -20.50 -9.40
CA LEU A 221 -1.22 -19.37 -8.63
C LEU A 221 -2.17 -19.03 -7.49
N GLU A 222 -1.61 -18.65 -6.35
CA GLU A 222 -2.36 -18.08 -5.24
C GLU A 222 -2.48 -16.57 -5.48
N LEU A 223 -3.63 -16.15 -6.03
CA LEU A 223 -3.86 -14.75 -6.39
C LEU A 223 -4.24 -13.93 -5.15
N ARG A 224 -3.70 -12.71 -5.05
CA ARG A 224 -4.17 -11.73 -4.05
C ARG A 224 -5.44 -11.00 -4.50
N PHE A 225 -5.68 -10.94 -5.82
CA PHE A 225 -6.88 -10.39 -6.44
C PHE A 225 -7.34 -11.31 -7.56
N GLU A 226 -8.66 -11.51 -7.73
CA GLU A 226 -9.21 -12.41 -8.76
C GLU A 226 -8.95 -11.89 -10.18
N GLU A 227 -8.96 -10.57 -10.35
CA GLU A 227 -8.74 -9.89 -11.63
C GLU A 227 -7.30 -9.37 -11.75
N PRO A 228 -6.76 -9.21 -12.98
CA PRO A 228 -5.44 -8.65 -13.16
C PRO A 228 -5.39 -7.19 -12.71
N ILE A 229 -4.32 -6.82 -12.00
CA ILE A 229 -4.10 -5.45 -11.51
C ILE A 229 -3.79 -4.48 -12.65
N THR A 230 -3.22 -4.98 -13.75
CA THR A 230 -2.98 -4.21 -14.97
C THR A 230 -2.71 -5.15 -16.16
N ARG A 231 -2.72 -4.58 -17.36
CA ARG A 231 -2.29 -5.26 -18.60
C ARG A 231 -1.16 -4.46 -19.24
N VAL A 232 0.02 -5.08 -19.37
CA VAL A 232 1.23 -4.45 -19.93
C VAL A 232 1.76 -5.34 -21.07
N ASP A 233 1.99 -4.75 -22.24
CA ASP A 233 2.46 -5.46 -23.45
C ASP A 233 1.62 -6.70 -23.84
N GLY A 234 0.30 -6.64 -23.60
CA GLY A 234 -0.61 -7.75 -23.87
C GLY A 234 -0.53 -8.90 -22.87
N LEU A 235 0.22 -8.73 -21.77
CA LEU A 235 0.28 -9.66 -20.64
C LEU A 235 -0.60 -9.17 -19.50
N ASP A 236 -1.34 -10.08 -18.90
CA ASP A 236 -2.09 -9.80 -17.68
C ASP A 236 -1.13 -9.93 -16.49
N ALA A 237 -1.09 -8.90 -15.65
CA ALA A 237 -0.29 -8.86 -14.44
C ALA A 237 -1.18 -9.13 -13.23
N TYR A 238 -0.79 -10.12 -12.41
CA TYR A 238 -1.51 -10.49 -11.18
C TYR A 238 -0.58 -10.33 -9.99
N ALA A 239 -1.11 -9.77 -8.90
CA ALA A 239 -0.44 -9.84 -7.60
C ALA A 239 -0.66 -11.24 -7.00
N VAL A 240 0.41 -11.88 -6.52
CA VAL A 240 0.37 -13.27 -6.04
C VAL A 240 1.02 -13.44 -4.68
N ALA A 241 0.59 -14.45 -3.93
CA ALA A 241 1.42 -15.07 -2.91
C ALA A 241 2.34 -16.11 -3.58
N VAL A 242 3.64 -16.05 -3.29
CA VAL A 242 4.64 -16.93 -3.91
C VAL A 242 4.97 -18.11 -3.00
N PRO A 243 5.24 -19.32 -3.55
CA PRO A 243 5.59 -20.49 -2.73
C PRO A 243 6.87 -20.32 -1.90
N THR A 244 7.86 -19.60 -2.43
CA THR A 244 9.18 -19.42 -1.81
C THR A 244 9.53 -17.93 -1.70
N PRO A 245 8.91 -17.19 -0.76
CA PRO A 245 9.14 -15.77 -0.60
C PRO A 245 10.57 -15.48 -0.09
N ASN A 246 11.04 -14.27 -0.34
CA ASN A 246 12.32 -13.76 0.13
C ASN A 246 12.08 -12.46 0.92
N ALA A 247 12.69 -12.34 2.10
CA ALA A 247 12.47 -11.23 3.04
C ALA A 247 12.78 -9.84 2.47
N GLN A 248 13.57 -9.75 1.40
CA GLN A 248 13.90 -8.47 0.78
C GLN A 248 12.77 -7.92 -0.09
N PHE A 249 11.71 -8.71 -0.35
CA PHE A 249 10.60 -8.33 -1.22
C PHE A 249 9.27 -8.40 -0.47
N GLU A 250 8.43 -7.40 -0.67
CA GLU A 250 7.11 -7.26 -0.03
C GLU A 250 5.97 -7.72 -0.94
N ASP A 251 6.12 -7.51 -2.25
CA ASP A 251 5.11 -7.82 -3.25
C ASP A 251 5.68 -8.60 -4.43
N TYR A 252 4.81 -9.41 -5.03
CA TYR A 252 5.14 -10.23 -6.19
C TYR A 252 4.09 -10.08 -7.27
N ILE A 253 4.55 -9.86 -8.49
CA ILE A 253 3.71 -9.84 -9.69
C ILE A 253 4.11 -10.97 -10.61
N VAL A 254 3.12 -11.66 -11.16
CA VAL A 254 3.30 -12.59 -12.27
C VAL A 254 2.62 -12.01 -13.50
N LYS A 255 3.38 -11.87 -14.59
CA LYS A 255 2.82 -11.55 -15.92
C LYS A 255 2.63 -12.83 -16.71
N LEU A 256 1.42 -13.04 -17.23
CA LEU A 256 1.06 -14.26 -17.93
C LEU A 256 0.06 -14.04 -19.08
N THR A 257 -0.08 -15.06 -19.93
CA THR A 257 -1.25 -15.22 -20.79
C THR A 257 -2.02 -16.48 -20.39
N GLN A 258 -3.32 -16.54 -20.70
CA GLN A 258 -4.09 -17.75 -20.44
C GLN A 258 -3.55 -18.96 -21.21
N GLN A 259 -3.01 -18.74 -22.41
CA GLN A 259 -2.50 -19.82 -23.27
C GLN A 259 -1.16 -20.36 -22.76
N THR A 260 -0.18 -19.47 -22.54
CA THR A 260 1.20 -19.86 -22.22
C THR A 260 1.42 -20.08 -20.72
N GLY A 261 0.70 -19.39 -19.84
CA GLY A 261 0.98 -19.34 -18.40
C GLY A 261 2.02 -18.26 -18.07
N ALA A 262 2.69 -18.38 -16.92
CA ALA A 262 3.68 -17.42 -16.42
C ALA A 262 4.82 -17.16 -17.42
N CYS A 263 5.11 -15.88 -17.65
CA CYS A 263 6.09 -15.40 -18.62
C CYS A 263 7.17 -14.54 -17.96
N GLN A 264 6.79 -13.82 -16.91
CA GLN A 264 7.71 -13.01 -16.10
C GLN A 264 7.23 -13.07 -14.64
N VAL A 265 8.18 -13.07 -13.71
CA VAL A 265 7.93 -12.91 -12.28
C VAL A 265 8.76 -11.73 -11.78
N VAL A 266 8.12 -10.83 -11.04
CA VAL A 266 8.76 -9.63 -10.47
C VAL A 266 8.59 -9.68 -8.96
N GLY A 267 9.69 -9.55 -8.23
CA GLY A 267 9.68 -9.24 -6.80
C GLY A 267 9.97 -7.76 -6.60
N PHE A 268 9.09 -7.06 -5.89
CA PHE A 268 9.23 -5.65 -5.51
C PHE A 268 9.84 -5.56 -4.12
N GLY A 269 10.99 -4.89 -4.02
CA GLY A 269 11.77 -4.83 -2.80
C GLY A 269 11.16 -3.92 -1.75
N ASN A 270 11.39 -4.24 -0.48
CA ASN A 270 10.98 -3.40 0.64
C ASN A 270 11.44 -1.95 0.44
N LYS A 271 10.53 -1.01 0.70
CA LYS A 271 10.82 0.42 0.72
C LYS A 271 11.93 0.78 1.71
N GLN A 272 13.00 1.41 1.21
CA GLN A 272 14.06 1.99 2.03
C GLN A 272 13.75 3.47 2.27
N VAL A 273 13.06 3.74 3.39
CA VAL A 273 12.58 5.08 3.74
C VAL A 273 13.76 6.05 3.93
N ASN A 274 13.66 7.22 3.31
CA ASN A 274 14.59 8.34 3.38
C ASN A 274 16.04 7.92 3.10
N ASP A 275 16.26 7.22 1.99
CA ASP A 275 17.56 6.70 1.57
C ASP A 275 18.21 7.61 0.52
N LEU A 276 18.21 8.91 0.80
CA LEU A 276 18.73 9.96 -0.09
C LEU A 276 20.16 9.69 -0.58
N ASP A 277 20.98 9.05 0.24
CA ASP A 277 22.37 8.73 -0.07
C ASP A 277 22.61 7.32 -0.64
N GLY A 278 21.54 6.52 -0.76
CA GLY A 278 21.54 5.19 -1.35
C GLY A 278 22.21 4.11 -0.51
N ALA A 279 22.60 4.39 0.74
CA ALA A 279 23.35 3.44 1.55
C ALA A 279 22.54 2.18 1.86
N LYS A 280 21.23 2.32 2.14
CA LYS A 280 20.36 1.19 2.49
C LYS A 280 20.11 0.32 1.27
N VAL A 281 19.68 0.92 0.14
CA VAL A 281 19.40 0.17 -1.09
C VAL A 281 20.64 -0.49 -1.66
N SER A 282 21.80 0.17 -1.61
CA SER A 282 23.06 -0.41 -2.07
C SER A 282 23.42 -1.66 -1.27
N THR A 283 23.20 -1.64 0.05
CA THR A 283 23.45 -2.81 0.91
C THR A 283 22.59 -4.00 0.52
N VAL A 284 21.28 -3.77 0.30
CA VAL A 284 20.34 -4.82 -0.14
C VAL A 284 20.71 -5.33 -1.53
N TYR A 285 20.98 -4.41 -2.47
CA TYR A 285 21.35 -4.73 -3.84
C TYR A 285 22.62 -5.60 -3.90
N PHE A 286 23.72 -5.22 -3.25
CA PHE A 286 24.96 -5.98 -3.30
C PHE A 286 24.83 -7.35 -2.62
N ALA A 287 24.01 -7.46 -1.56
CA ALA A 287 23.71 -8.75 -0.94
C ALA A 287 22.96 -9.69 -1.91
N LEU A 288 21.91 -9.18 -2.58
CA LEU A 288 21.15 -9.92 -3.58
C LEU A 288 22.01 -10.28 -4.80
N LYS A 289 22.80 -9.34 -5.32
CA LYS A 289 23.74 -9.57 -6.43
C LYS A 289 24.74 -10.67 -6.10
N SER A 290 25.28 -10.69 -4.88
CA SER A 290 26.20 -11.73 -4.42
C SER A 290 25.52 -13.10 -4.38
N ALA A 291 24.30 -13.17 -3.83
CA ALA A 291 23.53 -14.41 -3.77
C ALA A 291 23.17 -14.95 -5.17
N LEU A 292 22.75 -14.07 -6.08
CA LEU A 292 22.47 -14.42 -7.47
C LEU A 292 23.74 -14.86 -8.20
N THR A 293 24.86 -14.16 -7.99
CA THR A 293 26.16 -14.54 -8.57
C THR A 293 26.59 -15.93 -8.13
N LYS A 294 26.40 -16.27 -6.85
CA LYS A 294 26.70 -17.61 -6.33
C LYS A 294 25.84 -18.69 -6.98
N LYS A 295 24.59 -18.39 -7.31
CA LYS A 295 23.63 -19.35 -7.88
C LYS A 295 23.77 -19.49 -9.40
N TYR A 296 23.94 -18.39 -10.11
CA TYR A 296 23.84 -18.32 -11.57
C TYR A 296 25.16 -17.98 -12.28
N GLY A 297 26.24 -17.73 -11.52
CA GLY A 297 27.50 -17.23 -12.06
C GLY A 297 27.52 -15.71 -12.18
N SER A 298 28.60 -15.15 -12.71
CA SER A 298 28.75 -13.70 -12.86
C SER A 298 27.66 -13.11 -13.79
N PRO A 299 27.15 -11.90 -13.50
CA PRO A 299 26.25 -11.21 -14.42
C PRO A 299 26.96 -10.93 -15.75
N SER A 300 26.19 -11.01 -16.84
CA SER A 300 26.65 -10.67 -18.19
C SER A 300 26.83 -9.16 -18.39
N GLU A 301 26.12 -8.35 -17.61
CA GLU A 301 26.13 -6.90 -17.69
C GLU A 301 25.96 -6.31 -16.29
N ILE A 302 26.69 -5.23 -16.02
CA ILE A 302 26.71 -4.51 -14.75
C ILE A 302 26.74 -3.03 -15.10
N GLU A 303 25.73 -2.29 -14.65
CA GLU A 303 25.65 -0.84 -14.82
C GLU A 303 25.59 -0.22 -13.42
N GLU A 304 26.70 0.39 -13.01
CA GLU A 304 26.88 0.91 -11.67
C GLU A 304 27.55 2.28 -11.75
N GLY A 305 26.81 3.35 -11.46
CA GLY A 305 27.39 4.68 -11.41
C GLY A 305 26.50 5.76 -11.98
N LEU A 306 27.11 6.93 -12.18
CA LEU A 306 26.46 8.08 -12.78
C LEU A 306 26.55 7.99 -14.30
N GLU A 307 25.45 8.34 -14.95
CA GLU A 307 25.44 8.55 -16.39
C GLU A 307 26.33 9.70 -16.81
N SER A 308 26.83 9.64 -18.04
CA SER A 308 27.72 10.68 -18.59
C SER A 308 27.09 12.09 -18.62
N TYR A 309 25.76 12.15 -18.65
CA TYR A 309 24.97 13.38 -18.64
C TYR A 309 24.40 13.74 -17.25
N ALA A 310 24.81 13.02 -16.19
CA ALA A 310 24.29 13.23 -14.86
C ALA A 310 24.63 14.63 -14.31
N SER A 311 23.61 15.30 -13.80
CA SER A 311 23.71 16.58 -13.10
C SER A 311 23.53 16.43 -11.58
N LEU A 312 22.89 15.35 -11.13
CA LEU A 312 22.68 14.98 -9.74
C LEU A 312 23.81 14.06 -9.25
N THR A 313 24.96 14.64 -8.95
CA THR A 313 26.19 13.88 -8.68
C THR A 313 26.57 13.78 -7.21
N ALA A 314 25.94 14.59 -6.34
CA ALA A 314 26.27 14.57 -4.91
C ALA A 314 25.80 13.29 -4.23
N ARG A 315 26.49 12.88 -3.17
CA ARG A 315 26.19 11.64 -2.46
C ARG A 315 24.75 11.58 -1.97
N ASN A 316 24.24 12.66 -1.38
CA ASN A 316 22.85 12.77 -0.90
C ASN A 316 21.81 13.03 -2.00
N GLN A 317 22.21 12.95 -3.27
CA GLN A 317 21.32 13.01 -4.43
C GLN A 317 21.18 11.63 -5.08
N PHE A 318 21.58 10.55 -4.41
CA PHE A 318 21.56 9.20 -4.96
C PHE A 318 20.14 8.80 -5.37
N ALA A 319 19.17 8.91 -4.46
CA ALA A 319 17.78 8.55 -4.71
C ALA A 319 17.20 9.38 -5.87
N ALA A 320 17.34 10.71 -5.82
CA ALA A 320 16.93 11.60 -6.89
C ALA A 320 17.64 11.31 -8.24
N SER A 321 18.90 10.85 -8.21
CA SER A 321 19.60 10.47 -9.44
C SER A 321 19.08 9.16 -10.05
N LEU A 322 18.58 8.22 -9.23
CA LEU A 322 17.87 7.04 -9.71
C LEU A 322 16.50 7.42 -10.31
N GLU A 323 15.76 8.31 -9.65
CA GLU A 323 14.44 8.80 -10.12
C GLU A 323 14.51 9.48 -11.51
N LYS A 324 15.65 10.10 -11.82
CA LYS A 324 15.88 10.84 -13.07
C LYS A 324 16.70 10.07 -14.11
N ASP A 325 16.91 8.76 -13.90
CA ASP A 325 17.74 7.91 -14.77
C ASP A 325 19.17 8.47 -14.99
N GLN A 326 19.68 9.25 -14.04
CA GLN A 326 21.05 9.81 -14.08
C GLN A 326 22.06 8.94 -13.35
N ARG A 327 21.58 7.89 -12.69
CA ARG A 327 22.36 6.89 -12.00
C ARG A 327 21.74 5.54 -12.27
N GLU A 328 22.59 4.55 -12.44
CA GLU A 328 22.18 3.17 -12.50
C GLU A 328 22.85 2.33 -11.41
N LEU A 329 22.09 1.36 -10.91
CA LEU A 329 22.56 0.31 -10.03
C LEU A 329 21.83 -0.97 -10.46
N SER A 330 22.37 -1.65 -11.47
CA SER A 330 21.75 -2.82 -12.09
C SER A 330 22.75 -3.93 -12.43
N SER A 331 22.25 -5.17 -12.42
CA SER A 331 22.99 -6.36 -12.84
C SER A 331 22.06 -7.29 -13.61
N THR A 332 22.54 -7.78 -14.74
CA THR A 332 21.79 -8.67 -15.64
C THR A 332 22.51 -9.99 -15.82
N TRP A 333 21.76 -11.09 -15.74
CA TRP A 333 22.20 -12.43 -16.12
C TRP A 333 21.39 -12.90 -17.33
N THR A 334 22.07 -13.14 -18.45
CA THR A 334 21.45 -13.65 -19.67
C THR A 334 21.78 -15.13 -19.87
N PHE A 335 20.77 -15.93 -20.21
CA PHE A 335 20.87 -17.38 -20.33
C PHE A 335 20.63 -17.83 -21.76
N SER A 336 21.63 -18.49 -22.35
CA SER A 336 21.54 -19.08 -23.70
C SER A 336 21.48 -20.61 -23.69
N ASP A 337 21.83 -21.25 -22.57
CA ASP A 337 21.81 -22.70 -22.43
C ASP A 337 20.37 -23.21 -22.52
N ALA A 338 20.12 -24.38 -23.13
CA ALA A 338 18.76 -24.90 -23.30
C ALA A 338 18.12 -25.41 -21.98
N ALA A 339 18.92 -25.66 -20.95
CA ALA A 339 18.49 -26.28 -19.70
C ALA A 339 17.83 -25.29 -18.73
N SER A 340 18.19 -24.01 -18.81
CA SER A 340 17.60 -22.93 -18.02
C SER A 340 16.20 -22.61 -18.53
N GLN A 341 15.27 -22.34 -17.61
CA GLN A 341 13.95 -21.81 -17.95
C GLN A 341 13.96 -20.28 -18.14
N TYR A 342 15.02 -19.61 -17.70
CA TYR A 342 15.18 -18.16 -17.76
C TYR A 342 15.76 -17.76 -19.11
N ALA A 343 15.31 -16.64 -19.65
CA ALA A 343 16.01 -15.89 -20.69
C ALA A 343 16.92 -14.85 -20.05
N GLN A 344 16.41 -14.15 -19.03
CA GLN A 344 17.11 -13.08 -18.34
C GLN A 344 16.69 -13.02 -16.87
N ILE A 345 17.63 -12.64 -16.01
CA ILE A 345 17.36 -12.17 -14.65
C ILE A 345 17.92 -10.76 -14.54
N TRP A 346 17.12 -9.83 -14.05
CA TRP A 346 17.51 -8.42 -13.90
C TRP A 346 17.27 -7.97 -12.46
N LEU A 347 18.34 -7.53 -11.80
CA LEU A 347 18.32 -6.94 -10.47
C LEU A 347 18.65 -5.46 -10.62
N TYR A 348 17.80 -4.57 -10.14
CA TYR A 348 18.03 -3.13 -10.26
C TYR A 348 17.44 -2.35 -9.09
N ALA A 349 18.04 -1.20 -8.79
CA ALA A 349 17.49 -0.26 -7.81
C ALA A 349 16.67 0.84 -8.50
N THR A 350 15.61 1.30 -7.83
CA THR A 350 14.76 2.41 -8.27
C THR A 350 14.51 3.39 -7.13
N SER A 351 14.12 4.61 -7.48
CA SER A 351 13.60 5.60 -6.54
C SER A 351 12.44 6.36 -7.17
N PRO A 352 11.20 5.87 -7.11
CA PRO A 352 10.08 6.49 -7.81
C PRO A 352 9.79 7.93 -7.39
N ASP A 353 10.14 8.31 -6.15
CA ASP A 353 9.89 9.63 -5.57
C ASP A 353 11.18 10.44 -5.32
N GLY A 354 12.35 9.92 -5.75
CA GLY A 354 13.64 10.58 -5.56
C GLY A 354 14.14 10.65 -4.12
N ARG A 355 13.48 9.97 -3.18
CA ARG A 355 13.86 9.95 -1.76
C ARG A 355 13.96 8.54 -1.20
N ASP A 356 12.93 7.75 -1.42
CA ASP A 356 12.81 6.40 -0.96
C ASP A 356 13.29 5.48 -2.10
N THR A 357 13.98 4.40 -1.75
CA THR A 357 14.62 3.54 -2.74
C THR A 357 14.14 2.10 -2.58
N HIS A 358 14.17 1.35 -3.68
CA HIS A 358 13.73 -0.04 -3.74
C HIS A 358 14.74 -0.86 -4.54
N VAL A 359 14.78 -2.18 -4.31
CA VAL A 359 15.47 -3.13 -5.19
C VAL A 359 14.43 -4.04 -5.82
N ASN A 360 14.38 -4.09 -7.14
CA ASN A 360 13.49 -4.98 -7.87
C ASN A 360 14.28 -6.15 -8.44
N LEU A 361 13.63 -7.31 -8.51
CA LEU A 361 14.19 -8.52 -9.12
C LEU A 361 13.20 -9.11 -10.10
N VAL A 362 13.60 -9.12 -11.36
CA VAL A 362 12.80 -9.59 -12.49
C VAL A 362 13.39 -10.88 -13.02
N TYR A 363 12.53 -11.87 -13.22
CA TYR A 363 12.83 -13.12 -13.91
C TYR A 363 12.02 -13.18 -15.19
N ASP A 364 12.70 -13.08 -16.33
CA ASP A 364 12.10 -13.31 -17.64
C ASP A 364 12.30 -14.77 -18.04
N PHE A 365 11.21 -15.47 -18.30
CA PHE A 365 11.26 -16.83 -18.80
C PHE A 365 11.47 -16.87 -20.31
N LYS A 366 11.97 -18.00 -20.84
CA LYS A 366 12.19 -18.16 -22.29
C LYS A 366 10.92 -18.07 -23.14
N ASN A 367 9.76 -18.34 -22.55
CA ASN A 367 8.48 -18.16 -23.24
C ASN A 367 8.04 -16.69 -23.31
N TYR A 368 8.74 -15.73 -22.70
CA TYR A 368 8.33 -14.32 -22.64
C TYR A 368 8.05 -13.72 -24.03
N ASN A 369 8.90 -13.98 -25.03
CA ASN A 369 8.69 -13.53 -26.41
C ASN A 369 7.47 -14.16 -27.08
N GLN A 370 7.14 -15.41 -26.73
CA GLN A 370 5.92 -16.07 -27.20
C GLN A 370 4.68 -15.40 -26.58
N CYS A 371 4.80 -14.98 -25.32
CA CYS A 371 3.72 -14.31 -24.60
C CYS A 371 3.41 -12.92 -25.17
N LYS A 372 4.41 -12.18 -25.65
CA LYS A 372 4.22 -10.89 -26.35
C LYS A 372 3.68 -11.02 -27.79
N GLY A 373 3.32 -12.22 -28.24
CA GLY A 373 2.79 -12.44 -29.59
C GLY A 373 3.83 -12.31 -30.71
N GLY A 374 5.11 -12.58 -30.43
CA GLY A 374 6.16 -12.68 -31.46
C GLY A 374 6.73 -11.35 -31.98
N LYS A 375 6.44 -10.22 -31.35
CA LYS A 375 7.19 -8.98 -31.60
C LYS A 375 8.47 -9.00 -30.76
N ALA A 376 9.62 -9.20 -31.42
CA ALA A 376 10.91 -9.16 -30.76
C ALA A 376 11.09 -7.81 -30.03
N SER A 377 11.40 -7.86 -28.73
CA SER A 377 11.72 -6.68 -27.94
C SER A 377 13.06 -6.09 -28.40
N GLY A 378 13.01 -4.90 -28.98
CA GLY A 378 14.08 -3.94 -28.77
C GLY A 378 14.07 -3.53 -27.30
N SER A 379 15.26 -3.38 -26.72
CA SER A 379 15.50 -2.89 -25.38
C SER A 379 14.90 -1.49 -25.17
N ASP A 380 13.68 -1.41 -24.64
CA ASP A 380 13.14 -0.19 -24.03
C ASP A 380 12.83 -0.53 -22.57
N ALA A 381 13.78 -0.20 -21.69
CA ALA A 381 13.72 -0.41 -20.24
C ALA A 381 13.25 0.84 -19.48
N SER A 382 12.43 1.69 -20.10
CA SER A 382 12.06 3.02 -19.56
C SER A 382 10.56 3.19 -19.29
N GLY A 383 9.87 2.13 -18.87
CA GLY A 383 8.42 2.18 -18.63
C GLY A 383 7.91 1.23 -17.54
N LEU A 384 8.42 1.38 -16.32
CA LEU A 384 7.73 0.97 -15.09
C LEU A 384 8.00 1.98 -13.97
#